data_AF-A0A1H7PKX0-F1
#
_entry.id   AF-A0A1H7PKX0-F1
#
_cell.length_a   1.000
_cell.length_b   1.000
_cell.length_c   1.000
_cell.angle_alpha   90.00
_cell.angle_beta   90.00
_cell.angle_gamma   90.00
#
_symmetry.space_group_name_H-M   'P 1'
#
loop_
_entity.id
_entity.type
_entity.pdbx_description
1 polymer ?
#
loop_
_entity_poly.entity_id
_entity_poly.type
_entity_poly.pdbx_seq_one_letter_code
_entity_poly.pdbx_strand_id
1 'polypeptide(L)'
;MTLFVDSEALDGIVESLARSAADLDSVGASAPTVVDAGDATAALTGILAQMSESAGQLVVALAASSEAVAEANARYREQDVATADGFNTAWVE
;
A
#
# COMPACT_ATOMS: atom_id res chain seq x y z
N MET A 1 5.21 18.29 24.06
CA MET A 1 4.95 16.95 23.50
C MET A 1 5.71 16.89 22.19
N THR A 2 6.87 16.21 22.15
CA THR A 2 7.63 16.05 20.91
C THR A 2 7.06 14.84 20.19
N LEU A 3 6.42 15.07 19.04
CA LEU A 3 5.96 14.00 18.17
C LEU A 3 7.20 13.47 17.44
N PHE A 4 7.72 12.30 17.84
CA PHE A 4 8.75 11.61 17.09
C PHE A 4 8.08 10.66 16.12
N VAL A 5 8.36 10.81 14.83
CA VAL A 5 7.88 9.90 13.78
C VAL A 5 9.06 9.04 13.34
N ASP A 6 8.90 7.73 13.45
CA ASP A 6 9.90 6.78 12.98
C ASP A 6 9.77 6.59 11.46
N SER A 7 10.63 7.29 10.71
CA SER A 7 10.60 7.21 9.25
C SER A 7 11.02 5.85 8.69
N GLU A 8 11.82 5.07 9.41
CA GLU A 8 12.24 3.73 8.96
C GLU A 8 11.07 2.75 9.09
N ALA A 9 10.29 2.87 10.17
CA ALA A 9 9.04 2.13 10.31
C ALA A 9 8.03 2.46 9.19
N LEU A 10 7.91 3.75 8.80
CA LEU A 10 7.05 4.14 7.68
C LEU A 10 7.54 3.58 6.34
N ASP A 11 8.85 3.61 6.07
CA ASP A 11 9.42 3.00 4.86
C ASP A 11 9.17 1.48 4.82
N GLY A 12 9.28 0.79 5.97
CA GLY A 12 8.94 -0.63 6.09
C GLY A 12 7.46 -0.92 5.82
N ILE A 13 6.55 -0.03 6.24
CA ILE A 13 5.11 -0.14 5.93
C ILE A 13 4.87 0.03 4.42
N VAL A 14 5.49 1.04 3.80
CA VAL A 14 5.41 1.28 2.34
C VAL A 14 5.83 0.03 1.58
N GLU A 15 6.97 -0.57 1.95
CA GLU A 15 7.51 -1.77 1.32
C GLU A 15 6.59 -2.99 1.53
N SER A 16 6.03 -3.15 2.73
CA SER A 16 5.09 -4.23 3.06
C SER A 16 3.80 -4.15 2.23
N LEU A 17 3.24 -2.94 2.08
CA LEU A 17 2.05 -2.70 1.27
C LEU A 17 2.33 -2.98 -0.22
N ALA A 18 3.46 -2.52 -0.74
CA ALA A 18 3.87 -2.75 -2.12
C ALA A 18 4.08 -4.25 -2.40
N ARG A 19 4.75 -4.96 -1.49
CA ARG A 19 4.95 -6.41 -1.59
C ARG A 19 3.63 -7.17 -1.55
N SER A 20 2.73 -6.80 -0.64
CA SER A 20 1.40 -7.41 -0.54
C SER A 20 0.58 -7.22 -1.81
N ALA A 21 0.65 -6.04 -2.43
CA ALA A 21 -0.01 -5.76 -3.71
C ALA A 21 0.55 -6.65 -4.84
N ALA A 22 1.87 -6.78 -4.93
CA ALA A 22 2.54 -7.63 -5.91
C ALA A 22 2.21 -9.13 -5.71
N ASP A 23 2.19 -9.60 -4.47
CA ASP A 23 1.84 -10.98 -4.15
C ASP A 23 0.39 -11.28 -4.56
N LEU A 24 -0.56 -10.39 -4.25
CA LEU A 24 -1.97 -10.52 -4.66
C LEU A 24 -2.15 -10.55 -6.17
N ASP A 25 -1.47 -9.66 -6.90
CA ASP A 25 -1.52 -9.63 -8.36
C ASP A 25 -0.97 -10.93 -8.98
N SER A 26 0.13 -11.45 -8.40
CA SER A 26 0.72 -12.73 -8.83
C SER A 26 -0.23 -13.92 -8.61
N VAL A 27 -0.98 -13.93 -7.52
CA VAL A 27 -2.01 -14.94 -7.26
C VAL A 27 -3.17 -14.78 -8.24
N GLY A 28 -3.55 -13.56 -8.59
CA GLY A 28 -4.54 -13.28 -9.64
C GLY A 28 -4.18 -13.95 -10.98
N ALA A 29 -2.91 -13.94 -11.36
CA ALA A 29 -2.43 -14.60 -12.57
C ALA A 29 -2.52 -16.15 -12.52
N SER A 30 -2.65 -16.73 -11.32
CA SER A 30 -2.82 -18.18 -11.14
C SER A 30 -4.27 -18.64 -11.18
N ALA A 31 -5.23 -17.70 -11.24
CA ALA A 31 -6.65 -18.01 -11.26
C ALA A 31 -7.07 -18.67 -12.58
N PRO A 32 -7.95 -19.70 -12.56
CA PRO A 32 -8.48 -20.30 -13.77
C PRO A 32 -9.34 -19.29 -14.54
N THR A 33 -9.06 -19.10 -15.84
CA THR A 33 -9.88 -18.23 -16.71
C THR A 33 -11.19 -18.87 -17.14
N VAL A 34 -11.26 -20.21 -17.09
CA VAL A 34 -12.44 -21.01 -17.42
C VAL A 34 -12.55 -22.14 -16.41
N VAL A 35 -13.75 -22.37 -15.89
CA VAL A 35 -14.08 -23.53 -15.05
C VAL A 35 -15.11 -24.36 -15.78
N ASP A 36 -14.83 -25.65 -15.95
CA ASP A 36 -15.82 -26.63 -16.37
C ASP A 36 -16.28 -27.42 -15.14
N ALA A 37 -17.52 -27.17 -14.73
CA ALA A 37 -18.16 -27.83 -13.60
C ALA A 37 -19.56 -28.35 -13.96
N GLY A 38 -19.82 -28.59 -15.24
CA GLY A 38 -21.15 -28.96 -15.73
C GLY A 38 -22.22 -27.91 -15.36
N ASP A 39 -23.30 -28.33 -14.72
CA ASP A 39 -24.42 -27.46 -14.32
C ASP A 39 -24.00 -26.34 -13.35
N ALA A 40 -22.90 -26.51 -12.61
CA ALA A 40 -22.38 -25.51 -11.67
C ALA A 40 -21.48 -24.45 -12.32
N THR A 41 -21.16 -24.58 -13.61
CA THR A 41 -20.21 -23.71 -14.34
C THR A 41 -20.56 -22.23 -14.20
N ALA A 42 -21.84 -21.87 -14.35
CA ALA A 42 -22.29 -20.48 -14.25
C ALA A 42 -22.05 -19.89 -12.85
N ALA A 43 -22.34 -20.66 -11.79
CA ALA A 43 -22.16 -20.21 -10.42
C ALA A 43 -20.67 -20.03 -10.08
N LEU A 44 -19.83 -21.01 -10.43
CA LEU A 44 -18.39 -20.96 -10.16
C LEU A 44 -17.69 -19.85 -10.94
N THR A 45 -18.08 -19.64 -12.21
CA THR A 45 -17.57 -18.52 -13.02
C THR A 45 -17.92 -17.17 -12.39
N GLY A 46 -19.16 -17.01 -11.89
CA GLY A 46 -19.57 -15.80 -11.19
C GLY A 46 -18.78 -15.53 -9.90
N ILE A 47 -18.53 -16.59 -9.10
CA ILE A 47 -17.72 -16.49 -7.88
C ILE A 47 -16.28 -16.06 -8.22
N LEU A 48 -15.67 -16.68 -9.23
CA LEU A 48 -14.31 -16.33 -9.66
C LEU A 48 -14.22 -14.91 -10.21
N ALA A 49 -15.23 -14.46 -10.96
CA ALA A 49 -15.30 -13.08 -11.46
C ALA A 49 -15.35 -12.08 -10.29
N GLN A 50 -16.25 -12.29 -9.32
CA GLN A 50 -16.35 -11.43 -8.15
C GLN A 50 -15.06 -11.42 -7.32
N MET A 51 -14.42 -12.59 -7.16
CA MET A 51 -13.17 -12.71 -6.42
C MET A 51 -12.03 -11.98 -7.14
N SER A 52 -11.93 -12.11 -8.45
CA SER A 52 -10.92 -11.44 -9.28
C SER A 52 -11.08 -9.92 -9.25
N GLU A 53 -12.32 -9.43 -9.33
CA GLU A 53 -12.61 -8.01 -9.24
C GLU A 53 -12.27 -7.45 -7.85
N SER A 54 -12.64 -8.17 -6.79
CA SER A 54 -12.32 -7.76 -5.41
C SER A 54 -10.82 -7.75 -5.15
N ALA A 55 -10.08 -8.73 -5.69
CA ALA A 55 -8.62 -8.78 -5.61
C ALA A 55 -7.97 -7.61 -6.36
N GLY A 56 -8.44 -7.29 -7.57
CA GLY A 56 -7.96 -6.13 -8.33
C GLY A 56 -8.18 -4.81 -7.60
N GLN A 57 -9.35 -4.61 -7.00
CA GLN A 57 -9.62 -3.43 -6.17
C GLN A 57 -8.70 -3.35 -4.94
N LEU A 58 -8.41 -4.49 -4.32
CA LEU A 58 -7.49 -4.56 -3.17
C LEU A 58 -6.05 -4.19 -3.56
N VAL A 59 -5.57 -4.67 -4.71
CA VAL A 59 -4.24 -4.30 -5.25
C VAL A 59 -4.14 -2.78 -5.45
N VAL A 60 -5.17 -2.17 -6.05
CA VAL A 60 -5.23 -0.71 -6.25
C VAL A 60 -5.23 0.03 -4.90
N ALA A 61 -6.01 -0.44 -3.93
CA ALA A 61 -6.08 0.17 -2.60
C ALA A 61 -4.75 0.07 -1.84
N LEU A 62 -4.04 -1.06 -1.94
CA LEU A 62 -2.72 -1.25 -1.34
C LEU A 62 -1.68 -0.31 -1.95
N ALA A 63 -1.69 -0.15 -3.28
CA ALA A 63 -0.80 0.78 -3.96
C ALA A 63 -1.05 2.24 -3.53
N ALA A 64 -2.32 2.66 -3.51
CA ALA A 64 -2.69 4.01 -3.06
C ALA A 64 -2.33 4.24 -1.58
N SER A 65 -2.49 3.22 -0.74
CA SER A 65 -2.10 3.30 0.67
C SER A 65 -0.58 3.42 0.84
N SER A 66 0.19 2.66 0.05
CA SER A 66 1.65 2.74 0.03
C SER A 66 2.12 4.15 -0.35
N GLU A 67 1.54 4.74 -1.40
CA GLU A 67 1.83 6.11 -1.83
C GLU A 67 1.48 7.14 -0.75
N ALA A 68 0.32 7.02 -0.12
CA ALA A 68 -0.10 7.93 0.94
C ALA A 68 0.84 7.88 2.16
N VAL A 69 1.32 6.70 2.54
CA VAL A 69 2.30 6.55 3.63
C VAL A 69 3.66 7.13 3.25
N ALA A 70 4.11 6.92 2.01
CA ALA A 70 5.35 7.50 1.50
C ALA A 70 5.30 9.03 1.49
N GLU A 71 4.18 9.61 1.03
CA GLU A 71 3.95 11.06 1.04
C GLU A 71 3.94 11.61 2.47
N ALA A 72 3.27 10.91 3.41
CA ALA A 72 3.28 11.30 4.81
C ALA A 72 4.70 11.28 5.39
N ASN A 73 5.48 10.24 5.13
CA ASN A 73 6.87 10.14 5.59
C ASN A 73 7.74 11.29 5.05
N ALA A 74 7.59 11.62 3.76
CA ALA A 74 8.28 12.75 3.15
C ALA A 74 7.95 14.08 3.86
N ARG A 75 6.67 14.34 4.11
CA ARG A 75 6.22 15.55 4.84
C ARG A 75 6.77 15.62 6.26
N TYR A 76 6.80 14.51 6.99
CA TYR A 76 7.37 14.47 8.33
C TYR A 76 8.86 14.82 8.31
N ARG A 77 9.62 14.22 7.37
CA ARG A 77 11.05 14.53 7.21
C ARG A 77 11.28 16.01 6.85
N GLU A 78 10.47 16.58 5.96
CA GLU A 78 10.56 18.01 5.62
C GLU A 78 10.31 18.93 6.82
N GLN A 79 9.31 18.60 7.65
CA GLN A 79 9.02 19.35 8.87
C GLN A 79 10.12 19.23 9.92
N ASP A 80 10.72 18.05 10.06
CA ASP A 80 11.83 17.83 10.98
C ASP A 80 13.06 18.65 10.58
N VAL A 81 13.41 18.67 9.29
CA VAL A 81 14.50 19.51 8.75
C VAL A 81 14.21 21.00 8.99
N ALA A 82 13.01 21.47 8.63
CA ALA A 82 12.65 22.88 8.82
C ALA A 82 12.68 23.31 10.30
N THR A 83 12.27 22.41 11.21
CA THR A 83 12.32 22.65 12.66
C THR A 83 13.76 22.69 13.17
N ALA A 84 14.62 21.78 12.70
CA ALA A 84 16.04 21.75 13.05
C ALA A 84 16.77 23.02 12.55
N ASP A 85 16.51 23.47 11.32
CA ASP A 85 17.08 24.69 10.77
C ASP A 85 16.62 25.94 11.54
N GLY A 86 15.34 26.00 11.93
CA GLY A 86 14.81 27.06 12.77
C GLY A 86 15.49 27.11 14.14
N PHE A 87 15.72 25.94 14.77
CA PHE A 87 16.44 25.85 16.04
C PHE A 87 17.90 26.30 15.90
N ASN A 88 18.61 25.82 14.89
CA ASN A 88 20.02 26.20 14.64
C ASN A 88 20.17 27.70 14.39
N THR A 89 19.25 28.30 13.64
CA THR A 89 19.26 29.74 13.38
C THR A 89 19.05 30.55 14.65
N ALA A 90 18.07 30.16 15.48
CA ALA A 90 17.78 30.82 16.76
C ALA A 90 18.89 30.66 17.81
N TRP A 91 19.78 29.68 17.66
CA TRP A 91 20.90 29.44 18.58
C TRP A 91 22.17 30.22 18.23
N VAL A 92 22.24 30.75 17.00
CA VAL A 92 23.38 31.52 16.48
C VAL A 92 23.19 33.03 16.66
N GLU A 93 21.96 33.50 16.91
CA GLU A 93 21.65 34.88 17.37
C GLU A 93 21.78 35.04 18.90
#